data_AF-A0A1R7Q9M5-F1
#
_entry.id   AF-A0A1R7Q9M5-F1
#
_cell.length_a   1.000
_cell.length_b   1.000
_cell.length_c   1.000
_cell.angle_alpha   90.00
_cell.angle_beta   90.00
_cell.angle_gamma   90.00
#
_symmetry.space_group_name_H-M   'P 1'
#
loop_
_entity.id
_entity.type
_entity.pdbx_description
1 polymer ?
#
loop_
_entity_poly.entity_id
_entity_poly.type
_entity_poly.pdbx_seq_one_letter_code
_entity_poly.pdbx_strand_id
1 'polypeptide(L)'
;MSAVIKGQEVTRQGLADIFGVSLPTIDNWVRSGCPYIQKGGRGQEWKFNTAAVSNWLRERDVEDATGEIPDDIELLRIRKQKAETELAELELATKKGEVALVAEFERMWSLAMGQLRQNILGVPQRAVLQLIGETDERKFKTKLRAEIVLALEQSAELDWPEEDE
;
A
#
# COMPACT_ATOMS: atom_id res chain seq x y z
N MET A 1 -19.13 -20.72 40.52
CA MET A 1 -18.00 -20.95 41.43
C MET A 1 -17.06 -21.94 40.77
N SER A 2 -15.93 -21.46 40.25
CA SER A 2 -14.91 -22.32 39.62
C SER A 2 -14.37 -23.27 40.69
N ALA A 3 -14.41 -24.58 40.44
CA ALA A 3 -13.82 -25.56 41.33
C ALA A 3 -12.32 -25.23 41.44
N VAL A 4 -11.86 -24.86 42.63
CA VAL A 4 -10.44 -24.71 42.91
C VAL A 4 -9.84 -26.11 42.82
N ILE A 5 -9.31 -26.45 41.64
CA ILE A 5 -8.53 -27.67 41.45
C ILE A 5 -7.26 -27.46 42.28
N LYS A 6 -7.24 -28.04 43.48
CA LYS A 6 -6.05 -28.02 44.35
C LYS A 6 -4.97 -28.83 43.64
N GLY A 7 -3.94 -28.16 43.13
CA GLY A 7 -2.76 -28.84 42.60
C GLY A 7 -2.10 -29.70 43.67
N GLN A 8 -1.35 -30.71 43.24
CA GLN A 8 -0.63 -31.61 44.13
C GLN A 8 0.67 -30.95 44.61
N GLU A 9 0.98 -31.11 45.89
CA GLU A 9 2.30 -30.74 46.42
C GLU A 9 3.32 -31.79 46.03
N VAL A 10 4.34 -31.38 45.28
CA VAL A 10 5.37 -32.27 44.76
C VAL A 10 6.76 -31.76 45.03
N THR A 11 7.70 -32.70 45.13
CA THR A 11 9.13 -32.39 45.20
C THR A 11 9.64 -31.96 43.83
N ARG A 12 10.88 -31.46 43.78
CA ARG A 12 11.55 -31.13 42.52
C ARG A 12 11.58 -32.30 41.52
N GLN A 13 11.83 -33.52 42.01
CA GLN A 13 11.79 -34.73 41.17
C GLN A 13 10.37 -35.03 40.69
N GLY A 14 9.39 -34.97 41.59
CA GLY A 14 7.98 -35.19 41.21
C GLY A 14 7.48 -34.16 40.20
N LEU A 15 7.94 -32.91 40.27
CA LEU A 15 7.61 -31.88 39.28
C LEU A 15 8.22 -32.20 37.90
N ALA A 16 9.47 -32.65 37.87
CA ALA A 16 10.15 -33.08 36.64
C ALA A 16 9.39 -34.25 35.97
N ASP A 17 9.00 -35.25 36.76
CA ASP A 17 8.29 -36.43 36.27
C ASP A 17 6.89 -36.08 35.73
N ILE A 18 6.15 -35.18 36.41
CA ILE A 18 4.80 -34.76 36.00
C ILE A 18 4.82 -33.96 34.70
N PHE A 19 5.77 -33.04 34.55
CA PHE A 19 5.87 -32.20 33.36
C PHE A 19 6.72 -32.83 32.25
N GLY A 20 7.30 -34.01 32.48
CA GLY A 20 8.13 -34.73 31.51
C GLY A 20 9.42 -33.99 31.14
N VAL A 21 9.99 -33.21 32.07
CA VAL A 21 11.17 -32.36 31.84
C VAL A 21 12.34 -32.76 32.72
N SER A 22 13.54 -32.32 32.37
CA SER A 22 14.74 -32.60 33.15
C SER A 22 14.81 -31.80 34.46
N LEU A 23 15.51 -32.32 35.48
CA LEU A 23 15.78 -31.59 36.72
C LEU A 23 16.44 -30.20 36.52
N PRO A 24 17.40 -30.03 35.59
CA PRO A 24 17.93 -28.70 35.21
C PRO A 24 16.86 -27.75 34.64
N THR A 25 15.86 -28.26 33.91
CA THR A 25 14.76 -27.45 33.40
C THR A 25 13.93 -26.87 34.55
N ILE A 26 13.67 -27.67 35.59
CA ILE A 26 12.99 -27.20 36.80
C ILE A 26 13.82 -26.12 37.51
N ASP A 27 15.14 -26.27 37.60
CA ASP A 27 16.00 -25.22 38.18
C ASP A 27 15.92 -23.92 37.38
N ASN A 28 15.90 -24.01 36.05
CA ASN A 28 15.73 -22.85 35.20
C ASN A 28 14.39 -22.17 35.45
N TRP A 29 13.30 -22.93 35.57
CA TRP A 29 11.99 -22.37 35.91
C TRP A 29 12.02 -21.62 37.25
N VAL A 30 12.65 -22.19 38.27
CA VAL A 30 12.81 -21.54 39.58
C VAL A 30 13.59 -20.22 39.45
N ARG A 31 14.68 -20.20 38.67
CA ARG A 31 15.44 -18.97 38.40
C ARG A 31 14.63 -17.92 37.65
N SER A 32 13.72 -18.36 36.78
CA SER A 32 12.79 -17.52 36.02
C SER A 32 11.54 -17.08 36.82
N GLY A 33 11.44 -17.40 38.11
CA GLY A 33 10.35 -16.95 38.96
C GLY A 33 9.19 -17.95 39.14
N CYS A 34 9.40 -19.23 38.85
CA CYS A 34 8.39 -20.27 39.05
C CYS A 34 7.89 -20.34 40.50
N PRO A 35 6.56 -20.40 40.73
CA PRO A 35 5.97 -20.39 42.06
C PRO A 35 6.27 -21.66 42.85
N TYR A 36 6.64 -21.50 44.13
CA TYR A 36 6.91 -22.59 45.06
C TYR A 36 6.24 -22.35 46.42
N ILE A 37 5.94 -23.44 47.14
CA ILE A 37 5.39 -23.39 48.51
C ILE A 37 6.53 -23.33 49.52
N GLN A 38 7.58 -24.12 49.30
CA GLN A 38 8.72 -24.22 50.20
C GLN A 38 10.02 -24.19 49.42
N LYS A 39 10.91 -23.28 49.80
CA LYS A 39 12.25 -23.17 49.23
C LYS A 39 13.11 -24.31 49.76
N GLY A 40 13.79 -25.01 48.86
CA GLY A 40 14.75 -26.03 49.25
C GLY A 40 16.06 -25.43 49.77
N GLY A 41 16.70 -26.14 50.70
CA GLY A 41 17.93 -25.73 51.38
C GLY A 41 18.61 -26.90 52.09
N ARG A 42 19.64 -26.62 52.90
CA ARG A 42 20.33 -27.66 53.67
C ARG A 42 19.36 -28.32 54.66
N GLY A 43 18.97 -29.57 54.38
CA GLY A 43 18.03 -30.35 55.17
C GLY A 43 16.55 -30.11 54.86
N GLN A 44 16.22 -29.36 53.79
CA GLN A 44 14.85 -29.03 53.44
C GLN A 44 14.60 -29.21 51.94
N GLU A 45 13.61 -30.02 51.59
CA GLU A 45 13.25 -30.28 50.19
C GLU A 45 12.38 -29.16 49.60
N TRP A 46 12.49 -28.95 48.29
CA TRP A 46 11.61 -28.06 47.56
C TRP A 46 10.19 -28.62 47.53
N LYS A 47 9.19 -27.74 47.69
CA LYS A 47 7.77 -28.09 47.47
C LYS A 47 7.13 -27.14 46.47
N PHE A 48 6.48 -27.71 45.46
CA PHE A 48 5.78 -27.00 44.41
C PHE A 48 4.31 -27.39 44.39
N ASN A 49 3.44 -26.46 44.02
CA ASN A 49 2.05 -26.77 43.69
C ASN A 49 1.91 -26.92 42.18
N THR A 50 1.53 -28.09 41.68
CA THR A 50 1.45 -28.34 40.23
C THR A 50 0.48 -27.42 39.48
N ALA A 51 -0.62 -27.00 40.12
CA ALA A 51 -1.58 -26.08 39.50
C ALA A 51 -1.00 -24.66 39.37
N ALA A 52 -0.28 -24.18 40.39
CA ALA A 52 0.37 -22.88 40.33
C ALA A 52 1.46 -22.84 39.25
N VAL A 53 2.27 -23.90 39.16
CA VAL A 53 3.32 -24.02 38.13
C VAL A 53 2.72 -24.11 36.74
N SER A 54 1.63 -24.87 36.56
CA SER A 54 0.95 -24.98 35.25
C SER A 54 0.34 -23.65 34.80
N ASN A 55 -0.24 -22.86 35.72
CA ASN A 55 -0.78 -21.56 35.37
C ASN A 55 0.33 -20.57 35.00
N TRP A 56 1.42 -20.54 35.77
CA TRP A 56 2.59 -19.72 35.48
C TRP A 56 3.20 -20.03 34.10
N LEU A 57 3.33 -21.32 33.76
CA LEU A 57 3.79 -21.73 32.43
C LEU A 57 2.84 -21.26 31.33
N ARG A 58 1.52 -21.41 31.53
CA ARG A 58 0.52 -20.96 30.55
C ARG A 58 0.55 -19.44 30.33
N GLU A 59 0.67 -18.67 31.40
CA GLU A 59 0.76 -17.20 31.32
C GLU A 59 2.00 -16.78 30.53
N ARG A 60 3.13 -17.46 30.75
CA ARG A 60 4.38 -17.19 30.03
C ARG A 60 4.31 -17.63 28.57
N ASP A 61 3.70 -18.77 28.26
CA ASP A 61 3.52 -19.20 26.87
C ASP A 61 2.59 -18.25 26.10
N VAL A 62 1.59 -17.66 26.78
CA VAL A 62 0.77 -16.58 26.21
C VAL A 62 1.61 -15.33 26.01
N GLU A 63 2.37 -14.89 27.01
CA GLU A 63 3.26 -13.72 26.92
C GLU A 63 4.30 -13.86 25.80
N ASP A 64 4.96 -15.01 25.67
CA ASP A 64 5.92 -15.32 24.60
C ASP A 64 5.26 -15.35 23.22
N ALA A 65 4.00 -15.82 23.12
CA ALA A 65 3.24 -15.83 21.87
C ALA A 65 2.66 -14.45 21.51
N THR A 66 2.35 -13.62 22.50
CA THR A 66 1.87 -12.24 22.36
C THR A 66 2.99 -11.21 22.43
N GLY A 67 4.24 -11.66 22.61
CA GLY A 67 5.42 -10.83 22.78
C GLY A 67 5.47 -9.82 21.65
N GLU A 68 5.31 -8.54 22.02
CA GLU A 68 5.06 -7.40 21.15
C GLU A 68 5.84 -7.48 19.84
N ILE A 69 5.18 -7.92 18.76
CA ILE A 69 5.50 -7.38 17.45
C ILE A 69 5.20 -5.88 17.61
N PRO A 70 6.16 -4.95 17.43
CA PRO A 70 5.81 -3.54 17.37
C PRO A 70 4.86 -3.40 16.19
N ASP A 71 3.56 -3.38 16.47
CA ASP A 71 2.47 -3.37 15.50
C ASP A 71 2.70 -2.25 14.47
N ASP A 72 3.34 -1.18 14.90
CA ASP A 72 3.79 -0.06 14.08
C ASP A 72 4.80 -0.44 12.98
N ILE A 73 5.82 -1.26 13.25
CA ILE A 73 6.88 -1.53 12.26
C ILE A 73 6.35 -2.40 11.12
N GLU A 74 5.63 -3.46 11.45
CA GLU A 74 5.07 -4.36 10.43
C GLU A 74 3.95 -3.67 9.65
N LEU A 75 3.10 -2.87 10.32
CA LEU A 75 2.10 -2.05 9.65
C LEU A 75 2.71 -1.00 8.72
N LEU A 76 3.80 -0.33 9.14
CA LEU A 76 4.54 0.60 8.29
C LEU A 76 5.18 -0.11 7.10
N ARG A 77 5.72 -1.33 7.30
CA ARG A 77 6.29 -2.15 6.22
C ARG A 77 5.23 -2.50 5.18
N ILE A 78 4.05 -2.93 5.60
CA ILE A 78 2.93 -3.24 4.71
C ILE A 78 2.47 -2.00 3.95
N ARG A 79 2.31 -0.85 4.62
CA ARG A 79 1.94 0.43 3.97
C ARG A 79 2.97 0.87 2.94
N LYS A 80 4.25 0.75 3.25
CA LYS A 80 5.34 1.06 2.32
C LYS A 80 5.30 0.16 1.09
N GLN A 81 5.18 -1.16 1.27
CA GLN A 81 5.08 -2.11 0.15
C GLN A 81 3.88 -1.84 -0.75
N LYS A 82 2.75 -1.46 -0.17
CA LYS A 82 1.56 -1.07 -0.92
C LYS A 82 1.83 0.18 -1.77
N ALA A 83 2.40 1.23 -1.17
CA ALA A 83 2.74 2.47 -1.89
C ALA A 83 3.79 2.23 -2.99
N GLU A 84 4.79 1.38 -2.74
CA GLU A 84 5.79 0.97 -3.76
C GLU A 84 5.13 0.22 -4.93
N THR A 85 4.15 -0.63 -4.64
CA THR A 85 3.40 -1.36 -5.68
C THR A 85 2.56 -0.39 -6.51
N GLU A 86 1.84 0.52 -5.87
CA GLU A 86 1.02 1.54 -6.54
C GLU A 86 1.88 2.46 -7.43
N LEU A 87 3.06 2.87 -6.96
CA LEU A 87 4.00 3.65 -7.75
C LEU A 87 4.50 2.87 -8.98
N ALA A 88 4.87 1.59 -8.80
CA ALA A 88 5.32 0.75 -9.90
C ALA A 88 4.22 0.50 -10.96
N GLU A 89 2.96 0.36 -10.53
CA GLU A 89 1.81 0.27 -11.43
C GLU A 89 1.59 1.57 -12.21
N LEU A 90 1.71 2.74 -11.56
CA LEU A 90 1.62 4.03 -12.23
C LEU A 90 2.75 4.22 -13.24
N GLU A 91 4.00 3.91 -12.88
CA GLU A 91 5.13 3.98 -13.81
C GLU A 91 4.95 3.06 -15.02
N LEU A 92 4.43 1.84 -14.80
CA LEU A 92 4.12 0.91 -15.88
C LEU A 92 3.02 1.46 -16.79
N ALA A 93 1.96 2.02 -16.21
CA ALA A 93 0.85 2.63 -16.95
C ALA A 93 1.31 3.84 -17.76
N THR A 94 2.18 4.69 -17.21
CA THR A 94 2.79 5.82 -17.93
C THR A 94 3.62 5.32 -19.11
N LYS A 95 4.49 4.31 -18.91
CA LYS A 95 5.31 3.73 -19.98
C LYS A 95 4.49 3.06 -21.08
N LYS A 96 3.30 2.53 -20.75
CA LYS A 96 2.35 1.99 -21.72
C LYS A 96 1.52 3.07 -22.42
N GLY A 97 1.60 4.32 -21.98
CA GLY A 97 0.77 5.42 -22.48
C GLY A 97 -0.69 5.35 -22.02
N GLU A 98 -0.99 4.61 -20.95
CA GLU A 98 -2.34 4.49 -20.39
C GLU A 98 -2.71 5.69 -19.50
N VAL A 99 -1.71 6.36 -18.90
CA VAL A 99 -1.89 7.54 -18.04
C VAL A 99 -0.81 8.59 -18.33
N ALA A 100 -1.16 9.87 -18.16
CA ALA A 100 -0.26 11.01 -18.29
C ALA A 100 -0.53 12.03 -17.16
N LEU A 101 0.38 12.96 -16.92
CA LEU A 101 0.17 14.02 -15.93
C LEU A 101 -0.94 14.95 -16.40
N VAL A 102 -1.86 15.30 -15.50
CA VAL A 102 -2.97 16.22 -15.80
C VAL A 102 -2.44 17.58 -16.28
N ALA A 103 -1.36 18.08 -15.69
CA ALA A 103 -0.75 19.35 -16.08
C ALA A 103 -0.20 19.33 -17.52
N GLU A 104 0.37 18.21 -17.95
CA GLU A 104 0.83 18.03 -19.34
C GLU A 104 -0.35 17.99 -20.30
N PHE A 105 -1.38 17.21 -19.95
CA PHE A 105 -2.61 17.17 -20.74
C PHE A 105 -3.24 18.56 -20.89
N GLU A 106 -3.37 19.33 -19.81
CA GLU A 106 -3.93 20.69 -19.83
C GLU A 106 -3.12 21.64 -20.73
N ARG A 107 -1.79 21.57 -20.65
CA ARG A 107 -0.89 22.36 -21.51
C ARG A 107 -1.07 21.99 -22.98
N MET A 108 -1.04 20.71 -23.30
CA MET A 108 -1.16 20.23 -24.68
C MET A 108 -2.55 20.52 -25.25
N TRP A 109 -3.60 20.32 -24.47
CA TRP A 109 -4.96 20.67 -24.86
C TRP A 109 -5.11 22.17 -25.13
N SER A 110 -4.53 23.02 -24.28
CA SER A 110 -4.54 24.48 -24.47
C SER A 110 -3.84 24.90 -25.76
N LEU A 111 -2.70 24.29 -26.09
CA LEU A 111 -1.98 24.52 -27.35
C LEU A 111 -2.83 24.11 -28.55
N ALA A 112 -3.40 22.90 -28.54
CA ALA A 112 -4.25 22.41 -29.61
C ALA A 112 -5.48 23.30 -29.84
N MET A 113 -6.16 23.71 -28.77
CA MET A 113 -7.31 24.62 -28.85
C MET A 113 -6.91 26.03 -29.32
N GLY A 114 -5.72 26.51 -28.93
CA GLY A 114 -5.17 27.77 -29.39
C GLY A 114 -4.95 27.79 -30.90
N GLN A 115 -4.31 26.73 -31.43
CA GLN A 115 -4.08 26.58 -32.88
C GLN A 115 -5.39 26.44 -33.65
N LEU A 116 -6.33 25.64 -33.14
CA LEU A 116 -7.66 25.49 -33.72
C LEU A 116 -8.37 26.83 -33.85
N ARG A 117 -8.37 27.63 -32.78
CA ARG A 117 -8.94 28.97 -32.78
C ARG A 117 -8.26 29.86 -33.84
N GLN A 118 -6.93 29.84 -33.92
CA GLN A 118 -6.17 30.63 -34.89
C GLN A 118 -6.52 30.25 -36.33
N ASN A 119 -6.56 28.96 -36.65
CA ASN A 119 -6.84 28.48 -38.00
C ASN A 119 -8.26 28.82 -38.45
N ILE A 120 -9.26 28.64 -37.57
CA ILE A 120 -10.66 28.97 -37.85
C ILE A 120 -10.83 30.48 -38.05
N LEU A 121 -10.25 31.31 -37.18
CA LEU A 121 -10.34 32.77 -37.33
C LEU A 121 -9.62 33.29 -38.58
N GLY A 122 -8.70 32.52 -39.15
CA GLY A 122 -8.06 32.83 -40.44
C GLY A 122 -8.92 32.51 -41.67
N VAL A 123 -9.97 31.69 -41.54
CA VAL A 123 -10.84 31.28 -42.67
C VAL A 123 -11.41 32.47 -43.44
N PRO A 124 -12.00 33.50 -42.81
CA PRO A 124 -12.59 34.61 -43.55
C PRO A 124 -11.58 35.31 -44.47
N GLN A 125 -10.35 35.51 -44.01
CA GLN A 125 -9.31 36.21 -44.77
C GLN A 125 -8.92 35.44 -46.04
N ARG A 126 -8.84 34.10 -45.97
CA ARG A 126 -8.55 33.23 -47.13
C ARG A 126 -9.76 33.11 -48.06
N ALA A 127 -10.94 32.92 -47.49
CA ALA A 127 -12.19 32.77 -48.23
C ALA A 127 -12.52 34.02 -49.05
N VAL A 128 -12.31 35.23 -48.51
CA VAL A 128 -12.59 36.48 -49.23
C VAL A 128 -11.87 36.52 -50.57
N LEU A 129 -10.57 36.17 -50.62
CA LEU A 129 -9.79 36.18 -51.86
C LEU A 129 -10.37 35.26 -52.95
N GLN A 130 -11.00 34.16 -52.55
CA GLN A 130 -11.61 33.21 -53.49
C GLN A 130 -13.04 33.61 -53.89
N LEU A 131 -13.67 34.54 -53.19
CA LEU A 131 -15.08 34.89 -53.37
C LEU A 131 -15.29 36.26 -54.04
N ILE A 132 -14.22 37.01 -54.32
CA ILE A 132 -14.31 38.30 -55.03
C ILE A 132 -14.97 38.09 -56.40
N GLY A 133 -16.04 38.85 -56.65
CA GLY A 133 -16.80 38.81 -57.91
C GLY A 133 -17.72 37.60 -58.06
N GLU A 134 -17.78 36.71 -57.05
CA GLU A 134 -18.70 35.58 -57.06
C GLU A 134 -20.11 36.01 -56.63
N THR A 135 -21.13 35.48 -57.30
CA THR A 135 -22.54 35.76 -57.00
C THR A 135 -23.38 34.50 -56.82
N ASP A 136 -22.85 33.32 -57.16
CA ASP A 136 -23.52 32.04 -56.99
C ASP A 136 -23.37 31.51 -55.56
N GLU A 137 -24.49 31.48 -54.82
CA GLU A 137 -24.59 30.96 -53.45
C GLU A 137 -24.02 29.54 -53.30
N ARG A 138 -24.18 28.66 -54.31
CA ARG A 138 -23.65 27.29 -54.25
C ARG A 138 -22.13 27.28 -54.18
N LYS A 139 -21.48 28.19 -54.90
CA LYS A 139 -20.02 28.33 -54.86
C LYS A 139 -19.55 28.96 -53.56
N PHE A 140 -20.29 29.92 -52.98
CA PHE A 140 -20.00 30.42 -51.63
C PHE A 140 -19.95 29.28 -50.61
N LYS A 141 -21.01 28.45 -50.56
CA LYS A 141 -21.07 27.31 -49.64
C LYS A 141 -19.93 26.32 -49.87
N THR A 142 -19.61 26.04 -51.13
CA THR A 142 -18.54 25.10 -51.49
C THR A 142 -17.17 25.60 -51.04
N LYS A 143 -16.83 26.86 -51.36
CA LYS A 143 -15.53 27.47 -51.02
C LYS A 143 -15.36 27.67 -49.52
N LEU A 144 -16.39 28.18 -48.83
CA LEU A 144 -16.34 28.34 -47.37
C LEU A 144 -16.19 27.01 -46.66
N ARG A 145 -16.90 25.97 -47.11
CA ARG A 145 -16.75 24.63 -46.53
C ARG A 145 -15.35 24.08 -46.75
N ALA A 146 -14.77 24.25 -47.94
CA ALA A 146 -13.41 23.82 -48.22
C ALA A 146 -12.39 24.51 -47.31
N GLU A 147 -12.53 25.83 -47.08
CA GLU A 147 -11.62 26.57 -46.19
C GLU A 147 -11.77 26.17 -44.71
N ILE A 148 -12.98 25.87 -44.25
CA ILE A 148 -13.20 25.36 -42.90
C ILE A 148 -12.57 23.98 -42.73
N VAL A 149 -12.77 23.08 -43.71
CA VAL A 149 -12.17 21.74 -43.68
C VAL A 149 -10.65 21.85 -43.64
N LEU A 150 -10.06 22.67 -44.51
CA LEU A 150 -8.62 22.92 -44.52
C LEU A 150 -8.11 23.45 -43.17
N ALA A 151 -8.84 24.38 -42.54
CA ALA A 151 -8.48 24.91 -41.23
C ALA A 151 -8.47 23.83 -40.14
N LEU A 152 -9.44 22.90 -40.18
CA LEU A 152 -9.53 21.78 -39.24
C LEU A 152 -8.44 20.74 -39.48
N GLU A 153 -8.15 20.40 -40.74
CA GLU A 153 -7.06 19.48 -41.11
C GLU A 153 -5.70 20.01 -40.62
N GLN A 154 -5.42 21.30 -40.85
CA GLN A 154 -4.21 21.97 -40.35
C GLN A 154 -4.11 22.01 -38.82
N SER A 155 -5.24 21.96 -38.11
CA SER A 155 -5.24 21.88 -36.64
C SER A 155 -5.08 20.46 -36.13
N ALA A 156 -5.41 19.46 -36.94
CA ALA A 156 -5.28 18.05 -36.60
C ALA A 156 -3.84 17.54 -36.82
N GLU A 157 -3.10 18.12 -37.77
CA GLU A 157 -1.67 17.85 -38.02
C GLU A 157 -0.75 18.55 -37.01
N LEU A 158 -1.19 18.74 -35.77
CA LEU A 158 -0.37 19.40 -34.74
C LEU A 158 0.87 18.53 -34.44
N ASP A 159 2.05 19.01 -34.84
CA ASP A 159 3.33 18.48 -34.33
C ASP A 159 3.38 18.79 -32.84
N TRP A 160 3.15 17.77 -32.03
CA TRP A 160 3.29 17.86 -30.59
C TRP A 160 4.76 18.07 -30.27
N PRO A 161 5.15 19.14 -29.54
CA PRO A 161 6.52 19.26 -29.05
C PRO A 161 6.90 17.97 -28.33
N GLU A 162 7.97 17.32 -28.79
CA GLU A 162 8.57 16.18 -28.10
C GLU A 162 8.86 16.60 -26.65
N GLU A 163 8.56 15.72 -25.69
CA GLU A 163 8.92 15.95 -24.30
C GLU A 163 10.43 16.20 -24.24
N ASP A 164 10.85 17.39 -23.81
CA ASP A 164 12.25 17.66 -23.50
C ASP A 164 12.70 16.63 -22.45
N GLU A 165 13.65 15.74 -22.82
CA GLU A 165 14.26 14.71 -21.95
C GLU A 165 14.80 15.25 -20.62
#